data_AF-A0A653X4I9-F1
#
_entry.id   AF-A0A653X4I9-F1
#
_cell.length_a   1.000
_cell.length_b   1.000
_cell.length_c   1.000
_cell.angle_alpha   90.00
_cell.angle_beta   90.00
_cell.angle_gamma   90.00
#
_symmetry.space_group_name_H-M   'P 1'
#
loop_
_entity.id
_entity.type
_entity.pdbx_description
1 polymer ?
#
loop_
_entity_poly.entity_id
_entity_poly.type
_entity_poly.pdbx_seq_one_letter_code
_entity_poly.pdbx_strand_id
1 'polypeptide(L)'
;MTLIAELNSTVNPVFIGDIAESRPTENIIPWPTIGCSSEVFPRGSGYSISGYTQKISIICDRLVICWAGSKIHARLVEGGLKEALIKEQSIQAVLNALNNLSEDLSGEISLIGCFLEDLGPGKSNIHRFQIAAKLYESNQFGACLVSGCGESLLVHQLEAHAAHQPDEFEFLNKEQDAIHKALSITTALLYEEYTNKQPLLFFTGGCYEIAYISNGRFKKLDSHATAIWSVEIDHLGNARDLRLHELSACGYHNEILAVSHVRKSRPSAQGAEIEHFDHFLVAPLSREVTEVERQTFYPILTPEYFSHIVEIHYPEGVIRKLRVTEYFNAQVLRFIDRNGLIGLDVNKGPLLEQIMIFVSN
;
A
#
# COMPACT_ATOMS: atom_id res chain seq x y z
N MET A 1 2.80 -3.91 -15.84
CA MET A 1 3.25 -4.79 -14.73
C MET A 1 2.82 -4.14 -13.41
N THR A 2 2.51 -4.91 -12.37
CA THR A 2 1.89 -4.46 -11.10
C THR A 2 1.73 -5.63 -10.11
N LEU A 3 1.29 -5.36 -8.89
CA LEU A 3 0.76 -6.29 -7.91
C LEU A 3 -0.64 -5.83 -7.49
N ILE A 4 -1.63 -6.71 -7.61
CA ILE A 4 -2.96 -6.53 -7.00
C ILE A 4 -3.33 -7.77 -6.18
N ALA A 5 -4.04 -7.56 -5.08
CA ALA A 5 -4.57 -8.66 -4.30
C ALA A 5 -5.85 -8.30 -3.52
N GLU A 6 -6.64 -9.32 -3.23
CA GLU A 6 -7.64 -9.34 -2.16
C GLU A 6 -7.13 -10.28 -1.05
N LEU A 7 -7.03 -9.76 0.16
CA LEU A 7 -6.74 -10.50 1.38
C LEU A 7 -8.03 -10.66 2.20
N ASN A 8 -8.14 -11.74 2.96
CA ASN A 8 -9.23 -12.01 3.90
C ASN A 8 -10.63 -12.22 3.25
N SER A 9 -10.79 -13.37 2.62
CA SER A 9 -11.96 -13.75 1.82
C SER A 9 -13.25 -14.13 2.57
N THR A 10 -13.30 -14.14 3.92
CA THR A 10 -14.51 -14.65 4.62
C THR A 10 -15.32 -13.59 5.34
N VAL A 11 -14.69 -12.57 5.94
CA VAL A 11 -15.41 -11.68 6.87
C VAL A 11 -15.38 -10.21 6.45
N ASN A 12 -14.21 -9.71 6.02
CA ASN A 12 -14.05 -8.34 5.57
C ASN A 12 -12.89 -8.28 4.56
N PRO A 13 -13.18 -8.36 3.25
CA PRO A 13 -12.14 -8.35 2.24
C PRO A 13 -11.40 -7.01 2.25
N VAL A 14 -10.08 -7.09 2.15
CA VAL A 14 -9.20 -5.93 1.98
C VAL A 14 -8.43 -6.09 0.69
N PHE A 15 -8.35 -5.01 -0.06
CA PHE A 15 -7.76 -4.95 -1.38
C PHE A 15 -6.47 -4.17 -1.28
N ILE A 16 -5.41 -4.69 -1.90
CA ILE A 16 -4.13 -3.97 -2.03
C ILE A 16 -3.73 -3.85 -3.49
N GLY A 17 -3.08 -2.75 -3.84
CA GLY A 17 -2.53 -2.52 -5.17
C GLY A 17 -1.32 -1.61 -5.10
N ASP A 18 -0.23 -1.96 -5.78
CA ASP A 18 0.92 -1.06 -5.88
C ASP A 18 0.62 0.14 -6.79
N ILE A 19 1.48 1.15 -6.86
CA ILE A 19 1.24 2.34 -7.71
C ILE A 19 2.04 2.33 -9.02
N ALA A 20 2.90 1.34 -9.26
CA ALA A 20 3.85 1.40 -10.37
C ALA A 20 3.16 1.30 -11.75
N GLU A 21 3.62 2.15 -12.66
CA GLU A 21 3.30 2.06 -14.08
C GLU A 21 4.58 1.89 -14.89
N SER A 22 4.79 0.72 -15.46
CA SER A 22 5.95 0.40 -16.28
C SER A 22 5.58 0.25 -17.75
N ARG A 23 6.52 0.64 -18.62
CA ARG A 23 6.41 0.53 -20.08
C ARG A 23 7.80 0.45 -20.71
N PRO A 24 7.92 0.09 -22.00
CA PRO A 24 9.18 0.25 -22.73
C PRO A 24 9.53 1.73 -22.81
N THR A 25 10.46 2.18 -21.98
CA THR A 25 10.91 3.57 -21.93
C THR A 25 12.29 3.66 -21.32
N GLU A 26 13.05 4.68 -21.73
CA GLU A 26 14.31 5.07 -21.10
C GLU A 26 14.13 6.26 -20.15
N ASN A 27 12.89 6.73 -19.97
CA ASN A 27 12.60 7.83 -19.07
C ASN A 27 12.94 7.43 -17.65
N ILE A 28 13.75 8.27 -17.02
CA ILE A 28 14.09 8.16 -15.60
C ILE A 28 13.10 9.07 -14.88
N ILE A 29 12.43 8.52 -13.87
CA ILE A 29 11.50 9.28 -13.04
C ILE A 29 11.96 9.23 -11.58
N PRO A 30 11.61 10.25 -10.77
CA PRO A 30 11.68 10.13 -9.33
C PRO A 30 10.92 8.88 -8.83
N TRP A 31 11.32 8.31 -7.71
CA TRP A 31 10.64 7.16 -7.12
C TRP A 31 10.55 7.31 -5.61
N PRO A 32 9.44 6.97 -4.94
CA PRO A 32 9.31 7.19 -3.50
C PRO A 32 10.45 6.56 -2.70
N THR A 33 10.61 5.25 -2.73
CA THR A 33 11.54 4.54 -1.83
C THR A 33 13.02 4.74 -2.17
N ILE A 34 13.38 4.68 -3.45
CA ILE A 34 14.78 4.73 -3.92
C ILE A 34 15.19 6.11 -4.44
N GLY A 35 14.28 7.07 -4.47
CA GLY A 35 14.52 8.40 -5.04
C GLY A 35 14.45 8.47 -6.55
N CYS A 36 15.05 7.52 -7.26
CA CYS A 36 15.15 7.59 -8.72
C CYS A 36 15.11 6.21 -9.38
N SER A 37 14.27 6.04 -10.41
CA SER A 37 14.12 4.75 -11.09
C SER A 37 15.41 4.22 -11.72
N SER A 38 16.37 5.09 -12.03
CA SER A 38 17.67 4.69 -12.60
C SER A 38 18.58 3.92 -11.65
N GLU A 39 18.31 3.94 -10.34
CA GLU A 39 19.09 3.14 -9.38
C GLU A 39 18.84 1.64 -9.54
N VAL A 40 17.68 1.25 -10.11
CA VAL A 40 17.30 -0.14 -10.38
C VAL A 40 17.26 -0.45 -11.87
N PHE A 41 16.80 0.52 -12.69
CA PHE A 41 16.67 0.37 -14.14
C PHE A 41 17.65 1.31 -14.86
N PRO A 42 18.92 0.89 -15.05
CA PRO A 42 19.87 1.69 -15.79
C PRO A 42 19.42 1.88 -17.24
N ARG A 43 19.88 2.96 -17.88
CA ARG A 43 19.60 3.21 -19.30
C ARG A 43 19.97 1.99 -20.15
N GLY A 44 19.08 1.61 -21.07
CA GLY A 44 19.24 0.42 -21.90
C GLY A 44 18.61 -0.86 -21.35
N SER A 45 17.92 -0.81 -20.20
CA SER A 45 17.18 -1.96 -19.65
C SER A 45 16.01 -2.44 -20.53
N GLY A 46 15.59 -1.65 -21.51
CA GLY A 46 14.45 -1.92 -22.41
C GLY A 46 13.07 -1.71 -21.78
N TYR A 47 12.98 -1.79 -20.45
CA TYR A 47 11.78 -1.54 -19.66
C TYR A 47 12.13 -0.78 -18.39
N SER A 48 11.28 0.17 -17.99
CA SER A 48 11.46 0.94 -16.76
C SER A 48 10.12 1.34 -16.17
N ILE A 49 10.13 1.73 -14.91
CA ILE A 49 8.99 2.41 -14.31
C ILE A 49 8.92 3.83 -14.85
N SER A 50 7.72 4.19 -15.31
CA SER A 50 7.46 5.34 -16.19
C SER A 50 6.45 6.32 -15.64
N GLY A 51 5.72 5.94 -14.59
CA GLY A 51 4.78 6.79 -13.89
C GLY A 51 4.15 6.09 -12.69
N TYR A 52 3.09 6.74 -12.19
CA TYR A 52 2.29 6.24 -11.08
C TYR A 52 0.82 6.28 -11.48
N THR A 53 0.10 5.18 -11.28
CA THR A 53 -1.35 5.13 -11.49
C THR A 53 -1.98 4.24 -10.42
N GLN A 54 -3.10 4.70 -9.86
CA GLN A 54 -3.90 3.93 -8.91
C GLN A 54 -4.41 2.63 -9.55
N LYS A 55 -4.21 1.51 -8.86
CA LYS A 55 -4.62 0.16 -9.26
C LYS A 55 -5.94 -0.26 -8.61
N ILE A 56 -6.39 0.44 -7.58
CA ILE A 56 -7.69 0.24 -6.98
C ILE A 56 -8.65 1.32 -7.45
N SER A 57 -9.82 0.93 -7.96
CA SER A 57 -10.91 1.84 -8.33
C SER A 57 -12.18 1.47 -7.58
N ILE A 58 -12.67 2.39 -6.75
CA ILE A 58 -14.00 2.31 -6.15
C ILE A 58 -14.96 2.96 -7.15
N ILE A 59 -15.72 2.14 -7.86
CA ILE A 59 -16.61 2.60 -8.95
C ILE A 59 -17.85 3.28 -8.36
N CYS A 60 -18.35 2.71 -7.26
CA CYS A 60 -19.35 3.29 -6.38
C CYS A 60 -19.14 2.72 -4.98
N ASP A 61 -19.88 3.21 -3.98
CA ASP A 61 -19.82 2.73 -2.59
C ASP A 61 -19.99 1.20 -2.45
N ARG A 62 -20.51 0.53 -3.49
CA ARG A 62 -20.84 -0.89 -3.51
C ARG A 62 -20.00 -1.72 -4.48
N LEU A 63 -19.08 -1.12 -5.26
CA LEU A 63 -18.21 -1.86 -6.19
C LEU A 63 -16.78 -1.35 -6.10
N VAL A 64 -15.85 -2.26 -5.81
CA VAL A 64 -14.41 -2.05 -5.96
C VAL A 64 -13.85 -3.00 -7.00
N ILE A 65 -12.90 -2.51 -7.79
CA ILE A 65 -12.05 -3.32 -8.66
C ILE A 65 -10.58 -3.00 -8.42
N CYS A 66 -9.74 -4.01 -8.49
CA CYS A 66 -8.29 -3.90 -8.62
C CYS A 66 -7.91 -4.37 -10.02
N TRP A 67 -6.93 -3.72 -10.64
CA TRP A 67 -6.52 -4.04 -12.00
C TRP A 67 -5.02 -4.18 -12.18
N ALA A 68 -4.65 -5.10 -13.06
CA ALA A 68 -3.29 -5.35 -13.48
C ALA A 68 -3.21 -5.50 -15.00
N GLY A 69 -2.10 -5.08 -15.62
CA GLY A 69 -1.92 -5.16 -17.07
C GLY A 69 -2.07 -3.80 -17.77
N SER A 70 -2.83 -3.77 -18.87
CA SER A 70 -3.00 -2.58 -19.71
C SER A 70 -3.91 -1.52 -19.06
N LYS A 71 -3.36 -0.30 -18.87
CA LYS A 71 -4.10 0.88 -18.35
C LYS A 71 -5.29 1.26 -19.25
N ILE A 72 -5.17 1.07 -20.57
CA ILE A 72 -6.24 1.38 -21.52
C ILE A 72 -7.41 0.42 -21.31
N HIS A 73 -7.14 -0.89 -21.24
CA HIS A 73 -8.17 -1.90 -21.00
C HIS A 73 -8.81 -1.74 -19.62
N ALA A 74 -8.03 -1.39 -18.59
CA ALA A 74 -8.58 -1.10 -17.27
C ALA A 74 -9.56 0.09 -17.30
N ARG A 75 -9.24 1.17 -18.03
CA ARG A 75 -10.16 2.31 -18.21
C ARG A 75 -11.46 1.91 -18.91
N LEU A 76 -11.37 1.06 -19.94
CA LEU A 76 -12.56 0.55 -20.64
C LEU A 76 -13.47 -0.26 -19.69
N VAL A 77 -12.87 -1.12 -18.85
CA VAL A 77 -13.59 -1.86 -17.82
C VAL A 77 -14.26 -0.92 -16.82
N GLU A 78 -13.51 0.02 -16.26
CA GLU A 78 -14.05 0.97 -15.28
C GLU A 78 -15.23 1.77 -15.87
N GLY A 79 -15.09 2.25 -17.11
CA GLY A 79 -16.14 2.96 -17.83
C GLY A 79 -17.38 2.11 -18.08
N GLY A 80 -17.23 0.90 -18.62
CA GLY A 80 -18.33 -0.02 -18.89
C GLY A 80 -19.10 -0.42 -17.62
N LEU A 81 -18.38 -0.65 -16.51
CA LEU A 81 -18.98 -0.94 -15.21
C LEU A 81 -19.75 0.26 -14.64
N LYS A 82 -19.20 1.48 -14.76
CA LYS A 82 -19.91 2.72 -14.38
C LYS A 82 -21.22 2.87 -15.14
N GLU A 83 -21.17 2.71 -16.47
CA GLU A 83 -22.36 2.82 -17.33
C GLU A 83 -23.42 1.76 -17.01
N ALA A 84 -23.01 0.53 -16.71
CA ALA A 84 -23.92 -0.54 -16.32
C ALA A 84 -24.60 -0.24 -14.98
N LEU A 85 -23.84 0.20 -13.98
CA LEU A 85 -24.37 0.50 -12.64
C LEU A 85 -25.25 1.75 -12.58
N ILE A 86 -25.08 2.69 -13.51
CA ILE A 86 -26.02 3.81 -13.69
C ILE A 86 -27.41 3.30 -14.10
N LYS A 87 -27.46 2.24 -14.93
CA LYS A 87 -28.72 1.65 -15.40
C LYS A 87 -29.34 0.74 -14.35
N GLU A 88 -28.52 -0.08 -13.70
CA GLU A 88 -28.98 -1.07 -12.73
C GLU A 88 -27.89 -1.37 -11.69
N GLN A 89 -28.17 -1.10 -10.41
CA GLN A 89 -27.23 -1.36 -9.30
C GLN A 89 -27.32 -2.81 -8.80
N SER A 90 -27.02 -3.77 -9.66
CA SER A 90 -27.06 -5.21 -9.35
C SER A 90 -25.76 -5.92 -9.74
N ILE A 91 -25.50 -7.07 -9.10
CA ILE A 91 -24.40 -7.95 -9.49
C ILE A 91 -24.58 -8.48 -10.93
N GLN A 92 -25.82 -8.69 -11.37
CA GLN A 92 -26.08 -9.14 -12.75
C GLN A 92 -25.65 -8.10 -13.77
N ALA A 93 -25.86 -6.81 -13.50
CA ALA A 93 -25.39 -5.72 -14.35
C ALA A 93 -23.86 -5.71 -14.46
N VAL A 94 -23.15 -5.93 -13.35
CA VAL A 94 -21.69 -6.05 -13.30
C VAL A 94 -21.21 -7.23 -14.15
N LEU A 95 -21.78 -8.42 -13.93
CA LEU A 95 -21.39 -9.64 -14.67
C LEU A 95 -21.68 -9.52 -16.17
N ASN A 96 -22.83 -8.94 -16.54
CA ASN A 96 -23.17 -8.69 -17.94
C ASN A 96 -22.18 -7.73 -18.60
N ALA A 97 -21.82 -6.65 -17.91
CA ALA A 97 -20.85 -5.69 -18.42
C ALA A 97 -19.46 -6.32 -18.61
N LEU A 98 -18.99 -7.13 -17.66
CA LEU A 98 -17.73 -7.86 -17.79
C LEU A 98 -17.76 -8.87 -18.94
N ASN A 99 -18.85 -9.62 -19.10
CA ASN A 99 -19.01 -10.58 -20.18
C ASN A 99 -18.95 -9.90 -21.56
N ASN A 100 -19.61 -8.75 -21.70
CA ASN A 100 -19.60 -7.97 -22.95
C ASN A 100 -18.20 -7.43 -23.31
N LEU A 101 -17.32 -7.27 -22.32
CA LEU A 101 -15.94 -6.83 -22.54
C LEU A 101 -14.97 -8.02 -22.67
N SER A 102 -15.35 -9.22 -22.25
CA SER A 102 -14.40 -10.32 -22.00
C SER A 102 -13.65 -10.82 -23.23
N GLU A 103 -14.24 -10.74 -24.43
CA GLU A 103 -13.55 -11.11 -25.68
C GLU A 103 -12.36 -10.18 -25.99
N ASP A 104 -12.50 -8.88 -25.72
CA ASP A 104 -11.45 -7.88 -26.00
C ASP A 104 -10.37 -7.81 -24.91
N LEU A 105 -10.64 -8.35 -23.73
CA LEU A 105 -9.77 -8.21 -22.55
C LEU A 105 -8.81 -9.38 -22.33
N SER A 106 -9.02 -10.50 -23.04
CA SER A 106 -8.32 -11.75 -22.79
C SER A 106 -6.80 -11.60 -22.93
N GLY A 107 -6.07 -11.81 -21.83
CA GLY A 107 -4.60 -11.75 -21.78
C GLY A 107 -4.00 -10.36 -21.57
N GLU A 108 -4.79 -9.30 -21.68
CA GLU A 108 -4.32 -7.91 -21.58
C GLU A 108 -4.48 -7.30 -20.19
N ILE A 109 -5.39 -7.86 -19.39
CA ILE A 109 -5.71 -7.38 -18.05
C ILE A 109 -5.96 -8.55 -17.10
N SER A 110 -5.69 -8.32 -15.82
CA SER A 110 -6.20 -9.12 -14.72
C SER A 110 -7.00 -8.24 -13.78
N LEU A 111 -8.09 -8.78 -13.26
CA LEU A 111 -9.03 -8.07 -12.40
C LEU A 111 -9.34 -8.89 -11.16
N ILE A 112 -9.44 -8.21 -10.04
CA ILE A 112 -10.03 -8.72 -8.81
C ILE A 112 -11.12 -7.72 -8.44
N GLY A 113 -12.34 -8.17 -8.20
CA GLY A 113 -13.44 -7.24 -7.91
C GLY A 113 -14.45 -7.81 -6.94
N CYS A 114 -15.13 -6.88 -6.26
CA CYS A 114 -16.09 -7.22 -5.23
C CYS A 114 -17.27 -6.25 -5.27
N PHE A 115 -18.47 -6.81 -5.23
CA PHE A 115 -19.74 -6.09 -5.22
C PHE A 115 -20.51 -6.36 -3.93
N LEU A 116 -21.01 -5.30 -3.29
CA LEU A 116 -21.84 -5.36 -2.10
C LEU A 116 -23.32 -5.29 -2.51
N GLU A 117 -24.03 -6.41 -2.39
CA GLU A 117 -25.47 -6.45 -2.59
C GLU A 117 -26.20 -6.10 -1.30
N ASP A 118 -26.96 -5.01 -1.31
CA ASP A 118 -27.76 -4.56 -0.17
C ASP A 118 -28.99 -5.47 0.00
N LEU A 119 -29.07 -6.14 1.15
CA LEU A 119 -30.17 -7.01 1.54
C LEU A 119 -31.10 -6.34 2.57
N GLY A 120 -30.95 -5.03 2.77
CA GLY A 120 -31.66 -4.23 3.76
C GLY A 120 -30.79 -3.80 4.94
N PRO A 121 -31.39 -3.17 5.98
CA PRO A 121 -30.65 -2.51 7.05
C PRO A 121 -29.61 -3.41 7.73
N GLY A 122 -28.33 -3.06 7.59
CA GLY A 122 -27.21 -3.75 8.21
C GLY A 122 -26.85 -5.11 7.61
N LYS A 123 -27.41 -5.48 6.45
CA LYS A 123 -27.14 -6.76 5.78
C LYS A 123 -26.67 -6.53 4.36
N SER A 124 -25.48 -7.04 4.06
CA SER A 124 -24.92 -7.03 2.71
C SER A 124 -24.49 -8.43 2.34
N ASN A 125 -24.73 -8.85 1.10
CA ASN A 125 -24.06 -10.01 0.52
C ASN A 125 -22.81 -9.55 -0.23
N ILE A 126 -21.74 -10.33 -0.16
CA ILE A 126 -20.46 -10.02 -0.78
C ILE A 126 -20.28 -10.92 -1.99
N HIS A 127 -20.33 -10.33 -3.19
CA HIS A 127 -20.12 -11.04 -4.45
C HIS A 127 -18.73 -10.75 -4.98
N ARG A 128 -17.92 -11.80 -5.12
CA ARG A 128 -16.54 -11.70 -5.65
C ARG A 128 -16.49 -12.17 -7.08
N PHE A 129 -15.64 -11.53 -7.87
CA PHE A 129 -15.37 -11.93 -9.25
C PHE A 129 -13.90 -11.65 -9.59
N GLN A 130 -13.38 -12.37 -10.58
CA GLN A 130 -12.01 -12.19 -11.02
C GLN A 130 -11.85 -12.49 -12.51
N ILE A 131 -10.82 -11.89 -13.12
CA ILE A 131 -10.34 -12.21 -14.47
C ILE A 131 -8.82 -12.42 -14.35
N ALA A 132 -8.33 -13.59 -14.76
CA ALA A 132 -6.88 -13.91 -14.75
C ALA A 132 -6.17 -13.64 -13.39
N ALA A 133 -6.87 -13.83 -12.27
CA ALA A 133 -6.28 -13.85 -10.94
C ALA A 133 -6.22 -15.28 -10.39
N LYS A 134 -5.26 -15.54 -9.50
CA LYS A 134 -5.05 -16.84 -8.87
C LYS A 134 -5.56 -16.83 -7.45
N LEU A 135 -6.15 -17.95 -7.06
CA LEU A 135 -6.50 -18.23 -5.67
C LEU A 135 -5.27 -18.79 -4.96
N TYR A 136 -4.93 -18.21 -3.81
CA TYR A 136 -3.88 -18.66 -2.92
C TYR A 136 -4.45 -18.85 -1.52
N GLU A 137 -4.16 -19.99 -0.88
CA GLU A 137 -4.63 -20.28 0.48
C GLU A 137 -3.51 -19.95 1.49
N SER A 138 -3.76 -18.98 2.36
CA SER A 138 -2.86 -18.59 3.45
C SER A 138 -3.41 -19.04 4.79
N ASN A 139 -2.57 -19.62 5.64
CA ASN A 139 -2.97 -19.98 7.01
C ASN A 139 -3.42 -18.77 7.84
N GLN A 140 -2.86 -17.59 7.61
CA GLN A 140 -3.15 -16.38 8.39
C GLN A 140 -4.18 -15.47 7.70
N PHE A 141 -4.21 -15.45 6.38
CA PHE A 141 -5.06 -14.54 5.60
C PHE A 141 -6.26 -15.24 4.94
N GLY A 142 -6.37 -16.56 5.08
CA GLY A 142 -7.36 -17.39 4.40
C GLY A 142 -7.14 -17.41 2.88
N ALA A 143 -8.22 -17.67 2.14
CA ALA A 143 -8.21 -17.56 0.69
C ALA A 143 -7.92 -16.11 0.28
N CYS A 144 -6.92 -15.93 -0.58
CA CYS A 144 -6.49 -14.66 -1.14
C CYS A 144 -6.57 -14.74 -2.67
N LEU A 145 -7.00 -13.66 -3.31
CA LEU A 145 -6.89 -13.53 -4.76
C LEU A 145 -5.66 -12.67 -5.05
N VAL A 146 -4.80 -13.13 -5.94
CA VAL A 146 -3.54 -12.45 -6.28
C VAL A 146 -3.35 -12.41 -7.79
N SER A 147 -2.81 -11.31 -8.29
CA SER A 147 -2.44 -11.19 -9.70
C SER A 147 -1.35 -10.14 -9.93
N GLY A 148 -0.79 -10.17 -11.14
CA GLY A 148 0.32 -9.34 -11.56
C GLY A 148 1.68 -10.02 -11.41
N CYS A 149 2.74 -9.28 -11.73
CA CYS A 149 4.11 -9.79 -11.73
C CYS A 149 4.75 -9.81 -10.33
N GLY A 150 4.21 -9.06 -9.37
CA GLY A 150 4.60 -9.14 -7.96
C GLY A 150 3.96 -10.29 -7.19
N GLU A 151 3.21 -11.18 -7.85
CA GLU A 151 2.46 -12.27 -7.22
C GLU A 151 3.34 -13.17 -6.35
N SER A 152 4.47 -13.66 -6.89
CA SER A 152 5.38 -14.56 -6.16
C SER A 152 6.00 -13.89 -4.94
N LEU A 153 6.27 -12.59 -5.03
CA LEU A 153 6.78 -11.80 -3.93
C LEU A 153 5.75 -11.66 -2.81
N LEU A 154 4.50 -11.35 -3.15
CA LEU A 154 3.41 -11.28 -2.18
C LEU A 154 3.18 -12.63 -1.50
N VAL A 155 3.14 -13.72 -2.27
CA VAL A 155 2.99 -15.08 -1.72
C VAL A 155 4.11 -15.40 -0.73
N HIS A 156 5.36 -15.09 -1.08
CA HIS A 156 6.49 -15.27 -0.17
C HIS A 156 6.29 -14.49 1.14
N GLN A 157 5.82 -13.24 1.08
CA GLN A 157 5.53 -12.45 2.27
C GLN A 157 4.38 -13.06 3.09
N LEU A 158 3.31 -13.53 2.45
CA LEU A 158 2.19 -14.18 3.15
C LEU A 158 2.65 -15.43 3.92
N GLU A 159 3.56 -16.22 3.34
CA GLU A 159 4.14 -17.40 3.97
C GLU A 159 5.06 -17.04 5.14
N ALA A 160 5.94 -16.05 4.95
CA ALA A 160 6.83 -15.56 6.00
C ALA A 160 6.05 -15.01 7.19
N HIS A 161 4.91 -14.36 6.94
CA HIS A 161 3.99 -13.89 7.97
C HIS A 161 3.30 -15.03 8.71
N ALA A 162 2.80 -16.03 7.99
CA ALA A 162 2.12 -17.18 8.58
C ALA A 162 3.03 -17.99 9.54
N ALA A 163 4.35 -17.93 9.37
CA ALA A 163 5.29 -18.57 10.27
C ALA A 163 5.40 -17.88 11.65
N HIS A 164 4.97 -16.62 11.77
CA HIS A 164 5.15 -15.78 12.96
C HIS A 164 3.80 -15.39 13.59
N GLN A 165 2.81 -16.30 13.58
CA GLN A 165 1.45 -16.03 14.08
C GLN A 165 1.49 -15.31 15.43
N PRO A 166 1.09 -14.03 15.51
CA PRO A 166 0.73 -13.46 16.81
C PRO A 166 -0.52 -14.20 17.31
N ASP A 167 -0.64 -14.34 18.62
CA ASP A 167 -1.90 -14.73 19.24
C ASP A 167 -3.03 -13.82 18.68
N GLU A 168 -4.20 -14.40 18.38
CA GLU A 168 -5.33 -13.66 17.80
C GLU A 168 -5.57 -12.37 18.60
N PHE A 169 -5.61 -11.23 17.91
CA PHE A 169 -5.92 -9.94 18.53
C PHE A 169 -7.40 -9.92 18.93
N GLU A 170 -7.73 -10.45 20.10
CA GLU A 170 -9.10 -10.51 20.62
C GLU A 170 -9.78 -9.12 20.72
N PHE A 171 -9.01 -8.04 20.61
CA PHE A 171 -9.47 -6.66 20.78
C PHE A 171 -9.81 -5.92 19.48
N LEU A 172 -9.38 -6.41 18.31
CA LEU A 172 -9.60 -5.70 17.04
C LEU A 172 -10.98 -6.04 16.46
N ASN A 173 -11.71 -5.01 16.02
CA ASN A 173 -12.90 -5.24 15.22
C ASN A 173 -12.52 -5.71 13.80
N LYS A 174 -13.48 -6.24 13.05
CA LYS A 174 -13.28 -6.78 11.70
C LYS A 174 -12.72 -5.78 10.69
N GLU A 175 -12.98 -4.48 10.88
CA GLU A 175 -12.43 -3.41 10.05
C GLU A 175 -10.96 -3.18 10.38
N GLN A 176 -10.63 -3.05 11.67
CA GLN A 176 -9.27 -2.86 12.13
C GLN A 176 -8.37 -4.05 11.81
N ASP A 177 -8.84 -5.29 11.97
CA ASP A 177 -8.09 -6.51 11.61
C ASP A 177 -7.77 -6.55 10.10
N ALA A 178 -8.72 -6.17 9.25
CA ALA A 178 -8.52 -6.12 7.80
C ALA A 178 -7.46 -5.05 7.42
N ILE A 179 -7.53 -3.87 8.02
CA ILE A 179 -6.54 -2.80 7.84
C ILE A 179 -5.16 -3.27 8.36
N HIS A 180 -5.10 -3.93 9.52
CA HIS A 180 -3.86 -4.45 10.09
C HIS A 180 -3.15 -5.42 9.19
N LYS A 181 -3.90 -6.37 8.64
CA LYS A 181 -3.39 -7.37 7.69
C LYS A 181 -2.81 -6.70 6.45
N ALA A 182 -3.52 -5.72 5.88
CA ALA A 182 -3.04 -4.99 4.72
C ALA A 182 -1.81 -4.12 5.02
N LEU A 183 -1.80 -3.37 6.12
CA LEU A 183 -0.64 -2.58 6.53
C LEU A 183 0.57 -3.46 6.83
N SER A 184 0.36 -4.60 7.50
CA SER A 184 1.41 -5.56 7.81
C SER A 184 2.11 -6.06 6.55
N ILE A 185 1.34 -6.49 5.54
CA ILE A 185 1.92 -7.05 4.31
C ILE A 185 2.55 -5.97 3.43
N THR A 186 1.90 -4.81 3.28
CA THR A 186 2.41 -3.71 2.45
C THR A 186 3.66 -3.09 3.05
N THR A 187 3.74 -2.99 4.37
CA THR A 187 4.96 -2.60 5.10
C THR A 187 6.09 -3.62 4.88
N ALA A 188 5.79 -4.91 4.82
CA ALA A 188 6.78 -5.93 4.47
C ALA A 188 7.37 -5.71 3.08
N LEU A 189 6.49 -5.46 2.10
CA LEU A 189 6.88 -5.23 0.71
C LEU A 189 7.70 -3.94 0.56
N LEU A 190 7.29 -2.84 1.21
CA LEU A 190 8.05 -1.58 1.22
C LEU A 190 9.43 -1.76 1.85
N TYR A 191 9.54 -2.58 2.89
CA TYR A 191 10.82 -2.87 3.51
C TYR A 191 11.75 -3.68 2.61
N GLU A 192 11.22 -4.66 1.86
CA GLU A 192 11.99 -5.36 0.84
C GLU A 192 12.43 -4.39 -0.26
N GLU A 193 11.53 -3.50 -0.68
CA GLU A 193 11.87 -2.42 -1.62
C GLU A 193 13.04 -1.58 -1.13
N TYR A 194 13.01 -1.18 0.14
CA TYR A 194 14.07 -0.39 0.75
C TYR A 194 15.40 -1.15 0.80
N THR A 195 15.39 -2.40 1.27
CA THR A 195 16.62 -3.15 1.58
C THR A 195 17.28 -3.80 0.37
N ASN A 196 16.51 -4.41 -0.52
CA ASN A 196 17.03 -5.27 -1.59
C ASN A 196 16.47 -4.94 -2.98
N LYS A 197 15.55 -3.98 -3.07
CA LYS A 197 14.93 -3.49 -4.30
C LYS A 197 14.12 -4.56 -5.05
N GLN A 198 13.81 -5.70 -4.42
CA GLN A 198 13.13 -6.83 -5.08
C GLN A 198 11.77 -6.45 -5.68
N PRO A 199 10.83 -5.78 -4.98
CA PRO A 199 9.58 -5.31 -5.60
C PRO A 199 9.78 -4.57 -6.93
N LEU A 200 10.82 -3.75 -7.01
CA LEU A 200 11.14 -2.98 -8.21
C LEU A 200 11.68 -3.85 -9.32
N LEU A 201 12.47 -4.88 -9.03
CA LEU A 201 12.87 -5.86 -10.05
C LEU A 201 11.68 -6.61 -10.64
N PHE A 202 10.58 -6.71 -9.89
CA PHE A 202 9.28 -7.19 -10.38
C PHE A 202 8.40 -6.07 -10.97
N PHE A 203 8.91 -4.85 -11.16
CA PHE A 203 8.17 -3.69 -11.66
C PHE A 203 6.92 -3.35 -10.84
N THR A 204 7.03 -3.49 -9.51
CA THR A 204 5.98 -3.17 -8.54
C THR A 204 6.52 -2.29 -7.42
N GLY A 205 5.65 -1.58 -6.71
CA GLY A 205 5.97 -0.97 -5.43
C GLY A 205 5.78 0.55 -5.35
N GLY A 206 6.63 1.24 -4.59
CA GLY A 206 6.65 2.69 -4.39
C GLY A 206 5.71 3.20 -3.27
N CYS A 207 4.44 2.86 -3.35
CA CYS A 207 3.44 2.90 -2.26
C CYS A 207 2.39 1.84 -2.61
N TYR A 208 1.59 1.46 -1.64
CA TYR A 208 0.49 0.52 -1.81
C TYR A 208 -0.82 1.20 -1.43
N GLU A 209 -1.78 1.15 -2.35
CA GLU A 209 -3.17 1.47 -2.05
C GLU A 209 -3.80 0.35 -1.24
N ILE A 210 -4.68 0.73 -0.32
CA ILE A 210 -5.48 -0.20 0.46
C ILE A 210 -6.94 0.23 0.35
N ALA A 211 -7.85 -0.71 0.08
CA ALA A 211 -9.29 -0.48 0.17
C ALA A 211 -9.97 -1.60 0.95
N TYR A 212 -11.02 -1.27 1.68
CA TYR A 212 -11.68 -2.17 2.63
C TYR A 212 -13.16 -1.81 2.75
N ILE A 213 -13.95 -2.65 3.43
CA ILE A 213 -15.35 -2.33 3.73
C ILE A 213 -15.41 -1.62 5.10
N SER A 214 -16.00 -0.43 5.10
CA SER A 214 -16.38 0.31 6.32
C SER A 214 -17.86 0.67 6.24
N ASN A 215 -18.61 0.37 7.30
CA ASN A 215 -20.04 0.70 7.39
C ASN A 215 -20.86 0.28 6.16
N GLY A 216 -20.57 -0.92 5.62
CA GLY A 216 -21.27 -1.48 4.45
C GLY A 216 -20.93 -0.84 3.11
N ARG A 217 -19.83 -0.07 3.03
CA ARG A 217 -19.35 0.59 1.82
C ARG A 217 -17.86 0.36 1.61
N PHE A 218 -17.42 0.34 0.37
CA PHE A 218 -15.99 0.38 0.08
C PHE A 218 -15.41 1.76 0.38
N LYS A 219 -14.25 1.77 1.04
CA LYS A 219 -13.47 2.97 1.33
C LYS A 219 -12.00 2.67 1.06
N LYS A 220 -11.26 3.66 0.57
CA LYS A 220 -9.80 3.60 0.53
C LYS A 220 -9.22 3.99 1.88
N LEU A 221 -8.17 3.31 2.33
CA LEU A 221 -7.43 3.68 3.52
C LEU A 221 -6.75 5.01 3.28
N ASP A 222 -7.31 6.03 3.91
CA ASP A 222 -6.74 7.36 3.91
C ASP A 222 -5.78 7.51 5.08
N SER A 223 -4.85 8.46 4.97
CA SER A 223 -3.99 8.91 6.06
C SER A 223 -3.24 7.77 6.76
N HIS A 224 -2.26 7.17 6.08
CA HIS A 224 -1.38 6.17 6.68
C HIS A 224 0.09 6.47 6.38
N ALA A 225 0.99 5.98 7.23
CA ALA A 225 2.42 6.14 7.01
C ALA A 225 3.22 4.93 7.43
N THR A 226 4.34 4.71 6.76
CA THR A 226 5.34 3.70 7.07
C THR A 226 6.68 4.38 7.32
N ALA A 227 7.30 4.12 8.47
CA ALA A 227 8.63 4.62 8.81
C ALA A 227 9.62 3.48 9.02
N ILE A 228 10.82 3.65 8.50
CA ILE A 228 11.93 2.72 8.63
C ILE A 228 13.00 3.38 9.50
N TRP A 229 13.28 2.74 10.62
CA TRP A 229 14.21 3.17 11.64
C TRP A 229 15.37 2.19 11.74
N SER A 230 16.53 2.66 12.20
CA SER A 230 17.53 1.80 12.82
C SER A 230 17.86 2.27 14.22
N VAL A 231 18.24 1.32 15.06
CA VAL A 231 18.79 1.55 16.40
C VAL A 231 20.01 0.66 16.60
N GLU A 232 21.09 1.22 17.10
CA GLU A 232 22.28 0.48 17.48
C GLU A 232 22.18 0.10 18.97
N ILE A 233 22.47 -1.15 19.29
CA ILE A 233 22.55 -1.63 20.68
C ILE A 233 24.03 -1.69 21.06
N ASP A 234 24.44 -0.98 22.11
CA ASP A 234 25.84 -1.02 22.58
C ASP A 234 26.15 -2.33 23.34
N HIS A 235 27.43 -2.57 23.66
CA HIS A 235 27.87 -3.77 24.40
C HIS A 235 27.24 -3.92 25.80
N LEU A 236 26.64 -2.86 26.34
CA LEU A 236 25.94 -2.87 27.62
C LEU A 236 24.43 -3.10 27.45
N GLY A 237 23.96 -3.29 26.21
CA GLY A 237 22.55 -3.50 25.89
C GLY A 237 21.73 -2.22 25.76
N ASN A 238 22.34 -1.03 25.76
CA ASN A 238 21.60 0.22 25.63
C ASN A 238 21.36 0.58 24.18
N ALA A 239 20.16 1.08 23.88
CA ALA A 239 19.85 1.70 22.60
C ALA A 239 20.62 3.01 22.41
N ARG A 240 21.27 3.13 21.26
CA ARG A 240 22.03 4.28 20.78
C ARG A 240 21.58 4.59 19.36
N ASP A 241 21.76 5.86 18.99
CA ASP A 241 21.73 6.28 17.59
C ASP A 241 20.46 5.87 16.83
N LEU A 242 19.30 6.21 17.41
CA LEU A 242 18.02 6.04 16.73
C LEU A 242 18.00 6.96 15.49
N ARG A 243 17.92 6.36 14.31
CA ARG A 243 17.92 7.07 13.03
C ARG A 243 16.66 6.73 12.24
N LEU A 244 16.00 7.76 11.70
CA LEU A 244 14.95 7.60 10.71
C LEU A 244 15.61 7.60 9.32
N HIS A 245 15.55 6.45 8.64
CA HIS A 245 16.07 6.32 7.28
C HIS A 245 15.07 6.83 6.25
N GLU A 246 13.82 6.42 6.44
CA GLU A 246 12.76 6.60 5.48
C GLU A 246 11.42 6.77 6.17
N LEU A 247 10.59 7.68 5.66
CA LEU A 247 9.19 7.78 6.00
C LEU A 247 8.40 8.00 4.71
N SER A 248 7.42 7.15 4.47
CA SER A 248 6.44 7.29 3.40
C SER A 248 5.07 7.53 4.02
N ALA A 249 4.44 8.65 3.74
CA ALA A 249 3.08 8.97 4.17
C ALA A 249 2.16 9.05 2.94
N CYS A 250 1.11 8.25 2.94
CA CYS A 250 0.15 8.14 1.85
C CYS A 250 -1.22 8.67 2.34
N GLY A 251 -1.87 9.51 1.53
CA GLY A 251 -3.18 10.09 1.84
C GLY A 251 -3.89 10.60 0.59
N TYR A 252 -5.22 10.72 0.65
CA TYR A 252 -6.04 11.12 -0.47
C TYR A 252 -6.41 12.60 -0.40
N HIS A 253 -6.22 13.30 -1.52
CA HIS A 253 -6.79 14.62 -1.75
C HIS A 253 -7.82 14.53 -2.88
N ASN A 254 -9.10 14.51 -2.50
CA ASN A 254 -10.19 14.10 -3.37
C ASN A 254 -9.96 12.65 -3.87
N GLU A 255 -9.81 12.45 -5.17
CA GLU A 255 -9.54 11.14 -5.78
C GLU A 255 -8.04 10.89 -6.06
N ILE A 256 -7.17 11.87 -5.81
CA ILE A 256 -5.72 11.73 -6.04
C ILE A 256 -5.08 11.15 -4.79
N LEU A 257 -4.36 10.03 -4.93
CA LEU A 257 -3.46 9.56 -3.90
C LEU A 257 -2.19 10.41 -3.94
N ALA A 258 -1.85 11.00 -2.81
CA ALA A 258 -0.58 11.67 -2.59
C ALA A 258 0.33 10.83 -1.71
N VAL A 259 1.59 10.73 -2.14
CA VAL A 259 2.66 10.06 -1.40
C VAL A 259 3.69 11.11 -1.06
N SER A 260 3.94 11.30 0.23
CA SER A 260 5.00 12.17 0.74
C SER A 260 6.11 11.33 1.29
N HIS A 261 7.32 11.66 0.92
CA HIS A 261 8.47 10.83 1.23
C HIS A 261 9.57 11.66 1.85
N VAL A 262 10.09 11.18 2.98
CA VAL A 262 11.22 11.77 3.70
C VAL A 262 12.35 10.77 3.65
N ARG A 263 13.53 11.21 3.18
CA ARG A 263 14.75 10.41 3.16
C ARG A 263 15.88 11.15 3.84
N LYS A 264 16.77 10.36 4.45
CA LYS A 264 18.02 10.82 5.06
C LYS A 264 17.73 11.92 6.07
N SER A 265 17.35 11.49 7.28
CA SER A 265 17.25 12.42 8.39
C SER A 265 18.54 12.42 9.21
N ARG A 266 18.88 13.58 9.78
CA ARG A 266 19.95 13.71 10.77
C ARG A 266 19.36 14.09 12.12
N PRO A 267 19.73 13.41 13.21
CA PRO A 267 19.38 13.88 14.54
C PRO A 267 19.87 15.31 14.77
N SER A 268 19.03 16.16 15.36
CA SER A 268 19.32 17.54 15.75
C SER A 268 18.81 17.82 17.17
N ALA A 269 19.22 18.94 17.78
CA ALA A 269 18.76 19.31 19.11
C ALA A 269 17.24 19.55 19.20
N GLN A 270 16.55 19.72 18.07
CA GLN A 270 15.12 20.01 17.98
C GLN A 270 14.31 18.82 17.41
N GLY A 271 14.95 17.68 17.11
CA GLY A 271 14.30 16.52 16.51
C GLY A 271 15.16 15.90 15.40
N ALA A 272 14.59 15.72 14.21
CA ALA A 272 15.29 15.22 13.04
C ALA A 272 15.28 16.28 11.94
N GLU A 273 16.46 16.66 11.43
CA GLU A 273 16.59 17.50 10.25
C GLU A 273 16.40 16.62 9.00
N ILE A 274 15.50 17.03 8.10
CA ILE A 274 15.19 16.30 6.88
C ILE A 274 16.07 16.82 5.74
N GLU A 275 16.86 15.95 5.13
CA GLU A 275 17.67 16.32 3.96
C GLU A 275 16.85 16.31 2.66
N HIS A 276 15.94 15.36 2.53
CA HIS A 276 15.13 15.19 1.31
C HIS A 276 13.67 14.98 1.63
N PHE A 277 12.83 15.75 0.95
CA PHE A 277 11.39 15.70 1.04
C PHE A 277 10.80 15.75 -0.37
N ASP A 278 10.18 14.65 -0.77
CA ASP A 278 9.61 14.47 -2.10
C ASP A 278 8.11 14.25 -2.03
N HIS A 279 7.39 14.69 -3.07
CA HIS A 279 5.95 14.46 -3.21
C HIS A 279 5.61 13.86 -4.56
N PHE A 280 4.73 12.88 -4.52
CA PHE A 280 4.26 12.16 -5.69
C PHE A 280 2.74 12.16 -5.70
N LEU A 281 2.17 12.55 -6.83
CA LEU A 281 0.73 12.50 -7.05
C LEU A 281 0.42 11.35 -8.00
N VAL A 282 -0.44 10.44 -7.55
CA VAL A 282 -0.81 9.22 -8.24
C VAL A 282 -2.22 9.39 -8.78
N ALA A 283 -2.34 9.42 -10.10
CA ALA A 283 -3.61 9.65 -10.78
C ALA A 283 -4.59 8.48 -10.54
N PRO A 284 -5.89 8.74 -10.36
CA PRO A 284 -6.90 7.69 -10.45
C PRO A 284 -6.89 7.10 -11.87
N LEU A 285 -7.45 5.91 -12.04
CA LEU A 285 -7.49 5.27 -13.34
C LEU A 285 -8.21 6.15 -14.40
N SER A 286 -9.30 6.80 -14.02
CA SER A 286 -10.21 7.53 -14.92
C SER A 286 -9.64 8.79 -15.57
N ARG A 287 -8.58 9.40 -15.02
CA ARG A 287 -8.03 10.68 -15.50
C ARG A 287 -6.57 10.86 -15.10
N GLU A 288 -5.92 11.90 -15.61
CA GLU A 288 -4.57 12.29 -15.19
C GLU A 288 -4.62 13.37 -14.08
N VAL A 289 -3.51 13.55 -13.36
CA VAL A 289 -3.34 14.67 -12.41
C VAL A 289 -3.15 15.97 -13.20
N THR A 290 -4.00 16.96 -12.92
CA THR A 290 -3.96 18.27 -13.54
C THR A 290 -2.82 19.13 -13.01
N GLU A 291 -2.40 20.14 -13.78
CA GLU A 291 -1.35 21.06 -13.35
C GLU A 291 -1.77 21.88 -12.11
N VAL A 292 -3.06 22.23 -12.00
CA VAL A 292 -3.59 22.91 -10.82
C VAL A 292 -3.43 22.02 -9.58
N GLU A 293 -3.83 20.75 -9.65
CA GLU A 293 -3.64 19.80 -8.53
C GLU A 293 -2.16 19.66 -8.15
N ARG A 294 -1.23 19.66 -9.10
CA ARG A 294 0.22 19.63 -8.82
C ARG A 294 0.71 20.87 -8.07
N GLN A 295 0.16 22.04 -8.38
CA GLN A 295 0.57 23.31 -7.79
C GLN A 295 -0.12 23.63 -6.47
N THR A 296 -1.34 23.11 -6.26
CA THR A 296 -2.15 23.41 -5.06
C THR A 296 -2.10 22.32 -4.01
N PHE A 297 -1.51 21.16 -4.29
CA PHE A 297 -1.42 20.10 -3.31
C PHE A 297 -0.45 20.45 -2.19
N TYR A 298 -0.93 20.33 -0.96
CA TYR A 298 -0.13 20.42 0.26
C TYR A 298 -0.31 19.14 1.07
N PRO A 299 0.77 18.47 1.46
CA PRO A 299 0.66 17.22 2.18
C PRO A 299 0.28 17.47 3.63
N ILE A 300 -0.75 16.75 4.09
CA ILE A 300 -1.08 16.67 5.50
C ILE A 300 -0.37 15.44 6.06
N LEU A 301 0.68 15.68 6.84
CA LEU A 301 1.43 14.63 7.51
C LEU A 301 0.86 14.41 8.91
N THR A 302 -0.37 13.93 9.03
CA THR A 302 -0.94 13.49 10.31
C THR A 302 -1.62 12.15 10.11
N PRO A 303 -0.85 11.08 9.82
CA PRO A 303 -1.39 9.75 9.55
C PRO A 303 -2.26 9.25 10.71
N GLU A 304 -3.42 8.70 10.39
CA GLU A 304 -4.30 8.00 11.33
C GLU A 304 -3.74 6.62 11.68
N TYR A 305 -3.09 5.97 10.71
CA TYR A 305 -2.47 4.66 10.83
C TYR A 305 -0.97 4.76 10.63
N PHE A 306 -0.20 4.12 11.52
CA PHE A 306 1.25 4.20 11.44
C PHE A 306 1.89 2.82 11.51
N SER A 307 2.78 2.51 10.58
CA SER A 307 3.59 1.30 10.58
C SER A 307 5.06 1.64 10.74
N HIS A 308 5.73 0.98 11.66
CA HIS A 308 7.15 1.12 11.94
C HIS A 308 7.87 -0.18 11.59
N ILE A 309 9.00 -0.03 10.92
CA ILE A 309 10.01 -1.06 10.81
C ILE A 309 11.24 -0.54 11.55
N VAL A 310 11.74 -1.31 12.52
CA VAL A 310 12.92 -0.96 13.31
C VAL A 310 13.98 -2.02 13.09
N GLU A 311 15.09 -1.64 12.48
CA GLU A 311 16.30 -2.44 12.36
C GLU A 311 17.13 -2.29 13.63
N ILE A 312 17.37 -3.40 14.34
CA ILE A 312 18.12 -3.43 15.60
C ILE A 312 19.49 -4.05 15.31
N HIS A 313 20.53 -3.23 15.44
CA HIS A 313 21.91 -3.61 15.12
C HIS A 313 22.65 -3.91 16.42
N TYR A 314 23.05 -5.17 16.62
CA TYR A 314 23.84 -5.57 17.78
C TYR A 314 25.35 -5.46 17.51
N PRO A 315 26.20 -5.33 18.55
CA PRO A 315 27.65 -5.14 18.36
C PRO A 315 28.35 -6.30 17.64
N GLU A 316 27.74 -7.49 17.67
CA GLU A 316 28.25 -8.70 17.03
C GLU A 316 27.89 -8.77 15.54
N GLY A 317 27.26 -7.72 14.97
CA GLY A 317 26.81 -7.68 13.58
C GLY A 317 25.48 -8.40 13.34
N VAL A 318 24.84 -8.92 14.39
CA VAL A 318 23.51 -9.51 14.31
C VAL A 318 22.49 -8.40 14.08
N ILE A 319 21.67 -8.56 13.04
CA ILE A 319 20.55 -7.66 12.75
C ILE A 319 19.26 -8.37 13.11
N ARG A 320 18.46 -7.74 13.98
CA ARG A 320 17.07 -8.14 14.21
C ARG A 320 16.15 -7.09 13.64
N LYS A 321 15.00 -7.53 13.13
CA LYS A 321 14.02 -6.63 12.54
C LYS A 321 12.76 -6.70 13.37
N LEU A 322 12.27 -5.55 13.77
CA LEU A 322 11.05 -5.40 14.52
C LEU A 322 10.02 -4.66 13.66
N ARG A 323 8.84 -5.23 13.47
CA ARG A 323 7.71 -4.51 12.87
C ARG A 323 6.65 -4.23 13.92
N VAL A 324 6.21 -2.98 13.98
CA VAL A 324 5.16 -2.48 14.88
C VAL A 324 4.14 -1.72 14.06
N THR A 325 2.84 -1.99 14.26
CA THR A 325 1.76 -1.18 13.68
C THR A 325 1.00 -0.52 14.84
N GLU A 326 0.76 0.78 14.74
CA GLU A 326 0.07 1.61 15.71
C GLU A 326 -1.27 2.10 15.14
N TYR A 327 -2.33 2.01 15.95
CA TYR A 327 -3.70 2.40 15.60
C TYR A 327 -4.15 3.62 16.38
N PHE A 328 -4.68 4.63 15.68
CA PHE A 328 -5.35 5.82 16.21
C PHE A 328 -4.48 6.68 17.14
N ASN A 329 -4.42 7.99 16.87
CA ASN A 329 -3.66 8.93 17.71
C ASN A 329 -2.22 8.48 17.94
N ALA A 330 -1.49 8.17 16.86
CA ALA A 330 -0.03 8.16 16.91
C ALA A 330 0.44 9.61 17.22
N GLN A 331 0.32 10.03 18.48
CA GLN A 331 0.87 11.27 19.00
C GLN A 331 2.40 11.21 19.07
N VAL A 332 2.99 10.18 18.46
CA VAL A 332 4.42 9.90 18.40
C VAL A 332 5.13 10.84 17.41
N LEU A 333 4.40 11.44 16.46
CA LEU A 333 4.96 12.32 15.42
C LEU A 333 4.04 13.52 15.18
N ARG A 334 4.40 14.70 15.71
CA ARG A 334 3.76 15.97 15.32
C ARG A 334 4.60 16.70 14.29
N PHE A 335 4.12 16.75 13.06
CA PHE A 335 4.68 17.55 11.99
C PHE A 335 4.29 19.02 12.21
N ILE A 336 5.21 19.79 12.80
CA ILE A 336 5.00 21.22 13.02
C ILE A 336 5.70 21.98 11.90
N ASP A 337 4.96 22.38 10.87
CA ASP A 337 5.48 23.32 9.87
C ASP A 337 5.54 24.73 10.47
N ARG A 338 6.69 25.04 11.07
CA ARG A 338 7.09 26.43 11.35
C ARG A 338 8.50 26.62 10.82
N ASN A 339 8.57 27.09 9.57
CA ASN A 339 9.80 27.47 8.85
C ASN A 339 10.58 26.31 8.19
N GLY A 340 9.90 25.26 7.72
CA GLY A 340 10.57 24.17 6.96
C GLY A 340 11.39 23.19 7.80
N LEU A 341 11.17 23.16 9.12
CA LEU A 341 11.72 22.16 10.03
C LEU A 341 10.59 21.24 10.49
N ILE A 342 10.77 19.93 10.34
CA ILE A 342 9.83 18.91 10.86
C ILE A 342 10.37 18.42 12.21
N GLY A 343 9.66 18.72 13.28
CA GLY A 343 9.93 18.18 14.62
C GLY A 343 9.35 16.78 14.82
N LEU A 344 9.94 16.01 15.73
CA LEU A 344 9.53 14.63 16.02
C LEU A 344 9.31 14.52 17.54
N ASP A 345 8.05 14.35 17.98
CA ASP A 345 7.67 14.35 19.41
C ASP A 345 7.07 12.99 19.79
N VAL A 346 7.91 12.09 20.28
CA VAL A 346 7.54 10.72 20.69
C VAL A 346 6.91 10.77 22.09
N ASN A 347 5.60 10.96 22.18
CA ASN A 347 4.91 10.96 23.47
C ASN A 347 4.78 9.53 24.04
N LYS A 348 5.02 9.37 25.35
CA LYS A 348 5.03 8.05 26.01
C LYS A 348 3.62 7.52 26.21
N GLY A 349 3.19 6.65 25.30
CA GLY A 349 2.10 5.70 25.51
C GLY A 349 1.57 5.08 24.23
N PRO A 350 2.33 4.21 23.54
CA PRO A 350 1.78 3.43 22.44
C PRO A 350 0.93 2.26 22.96
N LEU A 351 -0.21 2.02 22.33
CA LEU A 351 -0.75 0.66 22.20
C LEU A 351 0.17 -0.06 21.21
N LEU A 352 1.16 -0.76 21.74
CA LEU A 352 2.11 -1.55 20.95
C LEU A 352 1.46 -2.89 20.65
N GLU A 353 0.88 -3.04 19.45
CA GLU A 353 0.08 -4.23 19.15
C GLU A 353 0.89 -5.37 18.53
N GLN A 354 2.06 -5.14 17.90
CA GLN A 354 2.83 -6.26 17.36
C GLN A 354 4.34 -6.05 17.46
N ILE A 355 5.05 -7.12 17.84
CA ILE A 355 6.51 -7.26 17.75
C ILE A 355 6.77 -8.50 16.91
N MET A 356 6.96 -8.35 15.61
CA MET A 356 7.53 -9.44 14.78
C MET A 356 9.05 -9.31 14.79
N ILE A 357 9.74 -10.29 15.38
CA ILE A 357 11.21 -10.35 15.37
C ILE A 357 11.64 -11.25 14.20
N PHE A 358 12.19 -10.66 13.14
CA PHE A 358 12.90 -11.42 12.12
C PHE A 358 14.39 -11.46 12.48
N VAL A 359 14.98 -12.66 12.48
CA VAL A 359 16.42 -12.86 12.61
C VAL A 359 16.96 -13.13 11.22
N SER A 360 17.75 -12.21 10.66
CA SER A 360 18.53 -12.51 9.45
C SER A 360 19.82 -13.19 9.87
N ASN A 361 20.03 -14.43 9.42
CA ASN A 361 21.31 -15.12 9.55
C ASN A 361 22.34 -14.62 8.53
#